data_AF-X0Q2B0-F1
#
_entry.id   AF-X0Q2B0-F1
#
_cell.length_a   1.000
_cell.length_b   1.000
_cell.length_c   1.000
_cell.angle_alpha   90.00
_cell.angle_beta   90.00
_cell.angle_gamma   90.00
#
_symmetry.space_group_name_H-M   'P 1'
#
loop_
_entity.id
_entity.type
_entity.pdbx_description
1 polymer ?
#
loop_
_entity_poly.entity_id
_entity_poly.type
_entity_poly.pdbx_seq_one_letter_code
_entity_poly.pdbx_strand_id
1 'polypeptide(L)'
;MPDDKKPPPTLGELIRQQRELAELPMRQFAAMVGISNPYLSQIERNLREPSERVLDAIAEHLQTSADALIGQVRTRSDKASDVVQAIERDRDLTNAQRKALVEMYETFRKVTRSERKRG
;
A
#
# COMPACT_ATOMS: atom_id res chain seq x y z
N MET A 1 20.22 -0.71 17.22
CA MET A 1 19.76 -1.33 15.96
C MET A 1 18.75 -0.39 15.36
N PRO A 2 18.99 0.23 14.20
CA PRO A 2 17.95 1.01 13.55
C PRO A 2 16.90 0.03 13.04
N ASP A 3 15.65 0.19 13.47
CA ASP A 3 14.53 -0.50 12.83
C ASP A 3 14.50 -0.08 11.36
N ASP A 4 14.82 -1.01 10.46
CA ASP A 4 14.61 -0.88 9.02
C ASP A 4 13.11 -0.71 8.75
N LYS A 5 12.61 0.52 8.91
CA LYS A 5 11.24 0.90 8.57
C LYS A 5 11.13 0.98 7.06
N LYS A 6 11.11 -0.19 6.42
CA LYS A 6 10.75 -0.32 5.01
C LYS A 6 9.39 0.36 4.83
N PRO A 7 9.25 1.28 3.87
CA PRO A 7 7.98 1.96 3.64
C PRO A 7 6.86 0.92 3.45
N PRO A 8 5.61 1.26 3.82
CA PRO A 8 4.49 0.36 3.64
C PRO A 8 4.44 -0.10 2.18
N PRO A 9 4.22 -1.40 1.94
CA PRO A 9 4.35 -1.95 0.60
C PRO A 9 3.34 -1.29 -0.34
N THR A 10 3.83 -0.95 -1.52
CA THR A 10 2.99 -0.36 -2.56
C THR A 10 2.04 -1.41 -3.15
N LEU A 11 1.10 -0.97 -4.00
CA LEU A 11 0.21 -1.88 -4.71
C LEU A 11 0.98 -2.88 -5.59
N GLY A 12 1.97 -2.42 -6.36
CA GLY A 12 2.80 -3.29 -7.19
C GLY A 12 3.57 -4.33 -6.39
N GLU A 13 4.15 -3.92 -5.26
CA GLU A 13 4.85 -4.84 -4.35
C GLU A 13 3.90 -5.86 -3.74
N LEU A 14 2.68 -5.45 -3.39
CA LEU A 14 1.65 -6.35 -2.87
C LEU A 14 1.22 -7.38 -3.92
N ILE A 15 0.99 -6.95 -5.17
CA ILE A 15 0.65 -7.85 -6.29
C ILE A 15 1.76 -8.88 -6.48
N ARG A 16 3.02 -8.43 -6.49
CA ARG A 16 4.19 -9.32 -6.58
C ARG A 16 4.22 -10.32 -5.44
N GLN A 17 4.04 -9.87 -4.21
CA GLN A 17 4.03 -10.74 -3.02
C GLN A 17 2.94 -11.80 -3.13
N GLN A 18 1.71 -11.42 -3.49
CA GLN A 18 0.60 -12.36 -3.61
C GLN A 18 0.83 -13.37 -4.74
N ARG A 19 1.38 -12.93 -5.87
CA ARG A 19 1.76 -13.82 -6.97
C ARG A 19 2.82 -14.84 -6.54
N GLU A 20 3.84 -14.39 -5.83
CA GLU A 20 4.92 -15.26 -5.32
C GLU A 20 4.39 -16.24 -4.26
N LEU A 21 3.49 -15.81 -3.38
CA LEU A 21 2.82 -16.67 -2.39
C LEU A 21 1.92 -17.72 -3.04
N ALA A 22 1.30 -17.40 -4.17
CA ALA A 22 0.55 -18.34 -5.00
C ALA A 22 1.46 -19.23 -5.87
N GLU A 23 2.78 -19.11 -5.75
CA GLU A 23 3.78 -19.85 -6.54
C GLU A 23 3.62 -19.66 -8.06
N LEU A 24 3.08 -18.52 -8.49
CA LEU A 24 2.80 -18.23 -9.89
C LEU A 24 4.00 -17.55 -10.57
N PRO A 25 4.61 -18.17 -11.59
CA PRO A 25 5.63 -17.50 -12.40
C PRO A 25 5.05 -16.26 -13.09
N MET A 26 5.82 -15.17 -13.12
CA MET A 26 5.37 -13.89 -13.71
C MET A 26 4.83 -14.03 -15.14
N ARG A 27 5.44 -14.88 -15.98
CA ARG A 27 4.98 -15.11 -17.35
C ARG A 27 3.61 -15.79 -17.39
N GLN A 28 3.39 -16.76 -16.51
CA GLN A 28 2.11 -17.46 -16.40
C GLN A 28 1.04 -16.51 -15.86
N PHE A 29 1.35 -15.73 -14.82
CA PHE A 29 0.40 -14.77 -14.25
C PHE A 29 0.00 -13.68 -15.25
N ALA A 30 0.96 -13.11 -15.97
CA ALA A 30 0.67 -12.13 -17.02
C ALA A 30 -0.28 -12.70 -18.09
N ALA A 31 -0.07 -13.96 -18.50
CA ALA A 31 -0.93 -14.65 -19.47
C ALA A 31 -2.35 -14.86 -18.94
N MET A 32 -2.51 -15.27 -17.66
CA MET A 32 -3.83 -15.44 -17.04
C MET A 32 -4.59 -14.11 -17.00
N VAL A 33 -3.93 -13.04 -16.56
CA VAL A 33 -4.49 -11.68 -16.51
C VAL A 33 -4.77 -11.11 -17.92
N GLY A 34 -4.19 -11.68 -18.97
CA GLY A 34 -4.36 -11.20 -20.35
C GLY A 34 -3.52 -9.97 -20.68
N ILE A 35 -2.36 -9.80 -20.03
CA ILE A 35 -1.43 -8.69 -20.26
C ILE A 35 -0.03 -9.18 -20.64
N SER A 36 0.79 -8.27 -21.18
CA SER A 36 2.17 -8.60 -21.52
C SER A 36 3.04 -8.74 -20.26
N ASN A 37 4.00 -9.65 -20.29
CA ASN A 37 4.94 -9.83 -19.19
C ASN A 37 5.74 -8.54 -18.84
N PRO A 38 6.22 -7.74 -19.83
CA PRO A 38 6.83 -6.44 -19.54
C PRO A 38 5.88 -5.47 -18.81
N TYR A 39 4.58 -5.46 -19.15
CA TYR A 39 3.62 -4.58 -18.51
C TYR A 39 3.34 -5.01 -17.06
N LEU A 40 3.16 -6.31 -16.80
CA LEU A 40 3.07 -6.83 -15.43
C LEU A 40 4.32 -6.47 -14.61
N SER A 41 5.51 -6.62 -15.20
CA SER A 41 6.77 -6.25 -14.55
C SER A 41 6.86 -4.76 -14.21
N GLN A 42 6.29 -3.88 -15.04
CA GLN A 42 6.20 -2.45 -14.73
C GLN A 42 5.24 -2.18 -13.57
N ILE A 43 4.09 -2.86 -13.54
CA ILE A 43 3.11 -2.76 -12.45
C ILE A 43 3.75 -3.21 -11.11
N GLU A 44 4.34 -4.40 -11.08
CA GLU A 44 4.95 -4.97 -9.85
C GLU A 44 6.11 -4.13 -9.30
N ARG A 45 6.75 -3.33 -10.14
CA ARG A 45 7.82 -2.38 -9.76
C ARG A 45 7.33 -0.96 -9.51
N ASN A 46 6.01 -0.72 -9.59
CA ASN A 46 5.39 0.60 -9.45
C ASN A 46 5.87 1.63 -10.48
N LEU A 47 6.33 1.15 -11.64
CA LEU A 47 6.73 2.01 -12.76
C LEU A 47 5.52 2.43 -13.60
N ARG A 48 4.40 1.73 -13.44
CA ARG A 48 3.16 2.01 -14.15
C ARG A 48 1.95 1.61 -13.34
N GLU A 49 0.94 2.47 -13.31
CA GLU A 49 -0.34 2.15 -12.71
C GLU A 49 -1.16 1.26 -13.65
N PRO A 50 -1.75 0.16 -13.15
CA PRO A 50 -2.71 -0.62 -13.92
C PRO A 50 -4.01 0.18 -14.12
N SER A 51 -4.70 -0.03 -15.23
CA SER A 51 -6.09 0.43 -15.35
C SER A 51 -6.99 -0.37 -14.42
N GLU A 52 -8.18 0.15 -14.09
CA GLU A 52 -9.16 -0.55 -13.25
C GLU A 52 -9.43 -1.97 -13.75
N ARG A 53 -9.70 -2.12 -15.05
CA ARG A 53 -9.91 -3.43 -15.69
C ARG A 53 -8.74 -4.40 -15.48
N VAL A 54 -7.50 -3.91 -15.54
CA VAL A 54 -6.31 -4.75 -15.32
C VAL A 54 -6.15 -5.09 -13.85
N LEU A 55 -6.41 -4.14 -12.95
CA LEU A 55 -6.38 -4.38 -11.52
C LEU A 55 -7.44 -5.40 -11.07
N ASP A 56 -8.64 -5.33 -11.63
CA ASP A 56 -9.72 -6.28 -11.37
C ASP A 56 -9.32 -7.69 -11.84
N ALA A 57 -8.78 -7.84 -13.04
CA ALA A 57 -8.31 -9.12 -13.55
C ALA A 57 -7.15 -9.70 -12.71
N ILE A 58 -6.23 -8.84 -12.26
CA ILE A 58 -5.17 -9.24 -11.32
C ILE A 58 -5.78 -9.75 -10.02
N ALA A 59 -6.73 -9.02 -9.44
CA ALA A 59 -7.37 -9.39 -8.19
C ALA A 59 -8.14 -10.71 -8.29
N GLU A 60 -8.87 -10.91 -9.38
CA GLU A 60 -9.62 -12.13 -9.66
C GLU A 60 -8.71 -13.36 -9.67
N HIS A 61 -7.59 -13.31 -10.39
CA HIS A 61 -6.63 -14.42 -10.45
C HIS A 61 -5.83 -14.62 -9.16
N LEU A 62 -5.80 -13.63 -8.27
CA LEU A 62 -5.27 -13.73 -6.91
C LEU A 62 -6.35 -14.13 -5.88
N GLN A 63 -7.55 -14.50 -6.33
CA GLN A 63 -8.68 -14.88 -5.49
C GLN A 63 -9.04 -13.81 -4.43
N THR A 64 -8.99 -12.54 -4.84
CA THR A 64 -9.29 -11.39 -4.00
C THR A 64 -10.06 -10.33 -4.79
N SER A 65 -10.26 -9.13 -4.22
CA SER A 65 -10.83 -7.99 -4.92
C SER A 65 -9.84 -6.84 -5.05
N ALA A 66 -10.02 -5.99 -6.07
CA ALA A 66 -9.22 -4.78 -6.24
C ALA A 66 -9.31 -3.89 -4.99
N ASP A 67 -10.51 -3.74 -4.43
CA ASP A 67 -10.74 -3.02 -3.18
C ASP A 67 -9.99 -3.64 -1.99
N ALA A 68 -9.91 -4.97 -1.90
CA ALA A 68 -9.15 -5.64 -0.85
C ALA A 68 -7.64 -5.42 -1.00
N LEU A 69 -7.11 -5.45 -2.22
CA LEU A 69 -5.69 -5.14 -2.49
C LEU A 69 -5.37 -3.70 -2.12
N ILE A 70 -6.18 -2.74 -2.59
CA ILE A 70 -6.04 -1.32 -2.25
C ILE A 70 -6.21 -1.12 -0.74
N GLY A 71 -7.17 -1.80 -0.13
CA GLY A 71 -7.42 -1.80 1.31
C GLY A 71 -6.21 -2.26 2.10
N GLN A 72 -5.54 -3.33 1.69
CA GLN A 72 -4.31 -3.81 2.33
C GLN A 72 -3.16 -2.82 2.24
N VAL A 73 -2.98 -2.15 1.09
CA VAL A 73 -1.99 -1.06 0.96
C VAL A 73 -2.34 0.08 1.93
N ARG A 74 -3.61 0.48 2.00
CA ARG A 74 -4.08 1.52 2.93
C ARG A 74 -3.86 1.11 4.38
N THR A 75 -4.35 -0.06 4.79
CA THR A 75 -4.18 -0.59 6.16
C THR A 75 -2.72 -0.77 6.52
N ARG A 76 -1.85 -1.21 5.60
CA ARG A 76 -0.40 -1.30 5.88
C ARG A 76 0.25 0.08 5.96
N SER A 77 -0.24 1.07 5.22
CA SER A 77 0.17 2.48 5.35
C SER A 77 -0.40 3.19 6.58
N ASP A 78 -1.49 2.64 7.14
CA ASP A 78 -2.23 3.15 8.29
C ASP A 78 -1.99 2.31 9.56
N LYS A 79 -1.24 1.18 9.49
CA LYS A 79 -0.66 0.54 10.67
C LYS A 79 0.03 1.66 11.43
N ALA A 80 -0.44 1.92 12.66
CA ALA A 80 -0.22 3.15 13.43
C ALA A 80 1.14 3.71 13.05
N SER A 81 1.11 4.85 12.32
CA SER A 81 2.32 5.47 11.79
C SER A 81 3.37 5.40 12.87
N ASP A 82 4.58 5.00 12.53
CA ASP A 82 5.69 5.02 13.48
C ASP A 82 5.79 6.33 14.26
N VAL A 83 5.34 7.42 13.63
CA VAL A 83 5.18 8.75 14.22
C VAL A 83 4.07 8.80 15.28
N VAL A 84 2.88 8.24 15.02
CA VAL A 84 1.78 8.16 16.00
C VAL A 84 2.22 7.35 17.21
N GLN A 85 2.88 6.20 17.01
CA GLN A 85 3.41 5.41 18.12
C GLN A 85 4.51 6.14 18.89
N ALA A 86 5.35 6.92 18.21
CA ALA A 86 6.36 7.75 18.87
C ALA A 86 5.71 8.85 19.72
N ILE A 87 4.68 9.54 19.20
CA ILE A 87 3.91 10.56 19.94
C ILE A 87 3.23 9.93 21.16
N GLU A 88 2.63 8.76 21.01
CA GLU A 88 1.95 8.06 22.11
C GLU A 88 2.90 7.64 23.24
N ARG A 89 4.16 7.31 22.91
CA ARG A 89 5.18 6.87 23.87
C ARG A 89 6.04 8.00 24.45
N ASP A 90 5.95 9.21 23.91
CA ASP A 90 6.74 10.36 24.35
C ASP A 90 6.33 10.76 25.78
N ARG A 91 7.26 10.67 26.74
CA ARG A 91 7.01 10.91 28.17
C ARG A 91 6.95 12.39 28.52
N ASP A 92 7.47 13.27 27.67
CA ASP A 92 7.48 14.72 27.91
C ASP A 92 6.14 15.38 27.53
N LEU A 93 5.26 14.62 26.85
CA LEU A 93 3.91 15.04 26.50
C LEU A 93 2.87 14.59 27.54
N THR A 94 1.90 15.46 27.81
CA THR A 94 0.66 15.07 28.50
C THR A 94 -0.26 14.29 27.58
N ASN A 95 -1.22 13.54 28.13
CA ASN A 95 -2.22 12.82 27.33
C ASN A 95 -3.01 13.74 26.38
N ALA A 96 -3.33 14.96 26.81
CA ALA A 96 -4.01 15.94 25.99
C ALA A 96 -3.15 16.40 24.80
N GLN A 97 -1.86 16.65 25.03
CA GLN A 97 -0.92 17.04 23.97
C GLN A 97 -0.68 15.90 22.98
N ARG A 98 -0.54 14.65 23.44
CA ARG A 98 -0.43 13.47 22.56
C ARG A 98 -1.65 13.38 21.64
N LYS A 99 -2.86 13.48 22.21
CA LYS A 99 -4.11 13.42 21.45
C LYS A 99 -4.19 14.52 20.39
N ALA A 100 -3.86 15.77 20.76
CA ALA A 100 -3.86 16.90 19.84
C ALA A 100 -2.85 16.73 18.69
N LEU A 101 -1.65 16.23 18.98
CA LEU A 101 -0.63 15.98 17.96
C LEU A 101 -1.02 14.86 17.00
N VAL A 102 -1.59 13.76 17.51
CA VAL A 102 -2.08 12.67 16.66
C VAL A 102 -3.20 13.16 15.74
N GLU A 103 -4.17 13.91 16.27
CA GLU A 103 -5.29 14.45 15.49
C GLU A 103 -4.81 15.41 14.38
N MET A 104 -3.88 16.32 14.71
CA MET A 104 -3.27 17.22 13.75
C MET A 104 -2.51 16.46 12.65
N TYR A 105 -1.68 15.49 13.07
CA TYR A 105 -0.88 14.66 12.17
C TYR A 105 -1.75 13.89 11.17
N GLU A 106 -2.82 13.25 11.66
CA GLU A 106 -3.76 12.52 10.80
C GLU A 106 -4.50 13.45 9.83
N THR A 107 -4.88 14.64 10.29
CA THR A 107 -5.54 15.65 9.47
C THR A 107 -4.66 16.06 8.30
N PHE A 108 -3.39 16.42 8.55
CA PHE A 108 -2.45 16.76 7.48
C PHE A 108 -2.21 15.59 6.52
N ARG A 109 -2.06 14.36 7.02
CA ARG A 109 -1.95 13.18 6.15
C ARG A 109 -3.17 12.99 5.25
N LYS A 110 -4.39 13.25 5.75
CA LYS A 110 -5.62 13.15 4.95
C LYS A 110 -5.69 14.24 3.88
N VAL A 111 -5.31 15.48 4.22
CA VAL A 111 -5.28 16.61 3.27
C VAL A 111 -4.29 16.33 2.14
N THR A 112 -3.02 16.03 2.44
CA THR A 112 -2.00 15.76 1.41
C THR A 112 -2.35 14.55 0.53
N ARG A 113 -2.97 13.50 1.09
CA ARG A 113 -3.43 12.35 0.30
C ARG A 113 -4.59 12.70 -0.63
N SER A 114 -5.50 13.57 -0.19
CA SER A 114 -6.61 14.05 -1.01
C SER A 114 -6.15 14.92 -2.18
N GLU A 115 -5.12 15.74 -1.97
CA GLU A 115 -4.52 16.57 -3.02
C GLU A 115 -3.79 15.75 -4.08
N ARG A 116 -3.03 14.72 -3.68
CA ARG A 116 -2.32 13.81 -4.62
C ARG A 116 -3.23 12.97 -5.51
N LYS A 117 -4.50 12.80 -5.15
CA LYS A 117 -5.49 12.07 -5.98
C LYS A 117 -6.17 12.94 -7.04
N ARG A 118 -6.00 14.27 -6.96
CA ARG A 118 -6.65 15.25 -7.85
C ARG A 118 -5.74 15.79 -8.95
N GLY A 119 -4.43 15.52 -8.89
CA GLY A 119 -3.46 15.85 -9.92
C GLY A 119 -2.95 14.58 -10.59
#